data_AF-N8S670-F1
#
_entry.id   AF-N8S670-F1
#
_cell.length_a   1.000
_cell.length_b   1.000
_cell.length_c   1.000
_cell.angle_alpha   90.00
_cell.angle_beta   90.00
_cell.angle_gamma   90.00
#
_symmetry.space_group_name_H-M   'P 1'
#
loop_
_entity.id
_entity.type
_entity.pdbx_description
1 polymer ?
#
loop_
_entity_poly.entity_id
_entity_poly.type
_entity_poly.pdbx_seq_one_letter_code
_entity_poly.pdbx_strand_id
1 'polypeptide(L)'
;MSPIKVLFVAGFGPITRVNEESKAHYQDTLNLPIKAMEGNESYMSTEDGELGGVKHFALWPLHQAAESCFGRKEWPEEFTVPQSWIEFEVEDINQASAHMISKGYQLLVNNRLEIWGQSVTRFLSRC
;
A
#
# COMPACT_ATOMS: atom_id res chain seq x y z
N MET A 1 8.42 -25.61 4.76
CA MET A 1 8.26 -24.19 5.13
C MET A 1 7.86 -23.41 3.89
N SER A 2 7.06 -22.35 4.03
CA SER A 2 6.77 -21.44 2.90
C SER A 2 8.07 -20.83 2.40
N PRO A 3 8.28 -20.69 1.08
CA PRO A 3 9.43 -19.96 0.54
C PRO A 3 9.30 -18.44 0.76
N ILE A 4 8.17 -17.94 1.26
CA ILE A 4 8.04 -16.54 1.68
C ILE A 4 8.24 -16.47 3.19
N LYS A 5 9.28 -15.74 3.61
CA LYS A 5 9.52 -15.37 5.00
C LYS A 5 9.20 -13.90 5.20
N VAL A 6 8.05 -13.63 5.82
CA VAL A 6 7.66 -12.27 6.25
C VAL A 6 8.40 -11.92 7.52
N LEU A 7 9.00 -10.73 7.56
CA LEU A 7 9.75 -10.21 8.71
C LEU A 7 8.84 -9.38 9.63
N PHE A 8 8.05 -8.47 9.07
CA PHE A 8 7.11 -7.62 9.79
C PHE A 8 6.12 -6.93 8.83
N VAL A 9 5.07 -6.31 9.37
CA VAL A 9 4.22 -5.37 8.64
C VAL A 9 4.97 -4.05 8.49
N ALA A 10 5.31 -3.70 7.25
CA ALA A 10 6.02 -2.46 6.92
C ALA A 10 5.06 -1.27 6.88
N GLY A 11 3.82 -1.49 6.46
CA GLY A 11 2.81 -0.45 6.45
C GLY A 11 1.40 -0.98 6.31
N PHE A 12 0.43 -0.16 6.70
CA PHE A 12 -0.98 -0.44 6.55
C PHE A 12 -1.77 0.86 6.42
N GLY A 13 -2.84 0.86 5.64
CA GLY A 13 -3.78 1.97 5.68
C GLY A 13 -4.93 1.82 4.69
N PRO A 14 -5.91 2.73 4.74
CA PRO A 14 -7.03 2.71 3.81
C PRO A 14 -6.63 3.20 2.42
N ILE A 15 -7.35 2.72 1.42
CA ILE A 15 -7.32 3.27 0.06
C ILE A 15 -8.47 4.27 -0.07
N THR A 16 -8.14 5.55 -0.14
CA THR A 16 -9.13 6.64 -0.06
C THR A 16 -9.64 7.07 -1.43
N ARG A 17 -10.90 7.52 -1.49
CA ARG A 17 -11.54 7.97 -2.75
C ARG A 17 -11.74 9.48 -2.81
N VAL A 18 -12.21 10.05 -1.71
CA VAL A 18 -12.48 11.48 -1.55
C VAL A 18 -11.60 12.00 -0.41
N ASN A 19 -10.63 12.86 -0.74
CA ASN A 19 -9.61 13.31 0.22
C ASN A 19 -10.24 14.03 1.42
N GLU A 20 -11.16 14.97 1.18
CA GLU A 20 -11.80 15.74 2.25
C GLU A 20 -12.62 14.86 3.21
N GLU A 21 -13.42 13.93 2.68
CA GLU A 21 -14.18 12.99 3.52
C GLU A 21 -13.26 12.08 4.33
N SER A 22 -12.16 11.63 3.71
CA SER A 22 -11.19 10.76 4.37
C SER A 22 -10.45 11.49 5.47
N LYS A 23 -10.07 12.76 5.26
CA LYS A 23 -9.49 13.63 6.28
C LYS A 23 -10.46 13.87 7.42
N ALA A 24 -11.69 14.26 7.12
CA ALA A 24 -12.73 14.47 8.13
C ALA A 24 -12.97 13.21 8.99
N HIS A 25 -12.90 12.03 8.38
CA HIS A 25 -13.05 10.78 9.11
C HIS A 25 -11.79 10.40 9.93
N TYR A 26 -10.65 10.22 9.28
CA TYR A 26 -9.45 9.67 9.92
C TYR A 26 -8.69 10.70 10.76
N GLN A 27 -8.57 11.93 10.31
CA GLN A 27 -7.88 12.99 11.04
C GLN A 27 -8.83 13.64 12.05
N ASP A 28 -9.97 14.16 11.63
CA ASP A 28 -10.79 15.00 12.52
C ASP A 28 -11.65 14.18 13.48
N THR A 29 -12.30 13.11 13.00
CA THR A 29 -13.21 12.29 13.82
C THR A 29 -12.47 11.28 14.70
N LEU A 30 -11.51 10.55 14.11
CA LEU A 30 -10.72 9.54 14.84
C LEU A 30 -9.49 10.13 15.54
N ASN A 31 -9.13 11.38 15.25
CA ASN A 31 -7.98 12.07 15.83
C ASN A 31 -6.66 11.30 15.63
N LEU A 32 -6.50 10.66 14.46
CA LEU A 32 -5.24 10.01 14.12
C LEU A 32 -4.17 11.08 13.86
N PRO A 33 -2.92 10.85 14.29
CA PRO A 33 -1.83 11.80 14.13
C PRO A 33 -1.25 11.74 12.71
N ILE A 34 -2.12 11.88 11.69
CA ILE A 34 -1.72 11.87 10.29
C ILE A 34 -1.46 13.28 9.80
N LYS A 35 -0.44 13.44 8.95
CA LYS A 35 -0.05 14.71 8.31
C LYS A 35 0.13 14.49 6.82
N ALA A 36 -0.17 15.52 6.04
CA ALA A 36 0.05 15.51 4.61
C ALA A 36 1.57 15.41 4.30
N MET A 37 1.93 14.61 3.31
CA MET A 37 3.31 14.52 2.84
C MET A 37 3.68 15.78 2.05
N GLU A 38 4.89 16.30 2.28
CA GLU A 38 5.40 17.44 1.52
C GLU A 38 5.43 17.12 0.02
N GLY A 39 4.84 17.99 -0.80
CA GLY A 39 4.70 17.78 -2.25
C GLY A 39 3.58 16.81 -2.66
N ASN A 40 2.84 16.21 -1.71
CA ASN A 40 1.68 15.37 -2.00
C ASN A 40 0.62 15.46 -0.88
N GLU A 41 -0.22 16.49 -0.96
CA GLU A 41 -1.20 16.80 0.08
C GLU A 41 -2.27 15.71 0.28
N SER A 42 -2.49 14.89 -0.75
CA SER A 42 -3.51 13.83 -0.71
C SER A 42 -3.03 12.53 -0.07
N TYR A 43 -1.72 12.34 0.09
CA TYR A 43 -1.15 11.24 0.86
C TYR A 43 -0.88 11.72 2.27
N MET A 44 -1.60 11.16 3.25
CA MET A 44 -1.48 11.57 4.65
C MET A 44 -1.00 10.39 5.49
N SER A 45 0.07 10.57 6.26
CA SER A 45 0.66 9.49 7.06
C SER A 45 1.02 9.93 8.47
N THR A 46 1.17 8.96 9.37
CA THR A 46 1.77 9.18 10.68
C THR A 46 3.28 9.34 10.57
N GLU A 47 3.93 9.95 11.55
CA GLU A 47 5.38 9.87 11.69
C GLU A 47 5.81 8.49 12.21
N ASP A 48 7.07 8.11 11.95
CA ASP A 48 7.62 6.82 12.35
C ASP A 48 7.50 6.60 13.86
N GLY A 49 6.77 5.55 14.24
CA GLY A 49 6.57 5.17 15.63
C GLY A 49 5.50 5.98 16.39
N GLU A 50 4.85 6.96 15.75
CA GLU A 50 3.78 7.75 16.36
C GLU A 50 2.49 6.93 16.55
N LEU A 51 2.26 5.95 15.68
CA LEU A 51 1.19 4.96 15.82
C LEU A 51 1.78 3.57 16.05
N GLY A 52 1.54 3.00 17.23
CA GLY A 52 1.99 1.65 17.57
C GLY A 52 1.27 0.55 16.76
N GLY A 53 1.94 -0.58 16.55
CA GLY A 53 1.39 -1.79 15.92
C GLY A 53 1.74 -1.96 14.44
N VAL A 54 1.97 -0.87 13.71
CA VAL A 54 2.50 -0.87 12.33
C VAL A 54 3.66 0.10 12.24
N LYS A 55 4.61 -0.14 11.33
CA LYS A 55 5.73 0.78 11.15
C LYS A 55 5.32 2.06 10.41
N HIS A 56 4.35 1.95 9.50
CA HIS A 56 3.82 3.06 8.72
C HIS A 56 2.30 2.98 8.61
N PHE A 57 1.61 4.11 8.83
CA PHE A 57 0.19 4.22 8.58
C PHE A 57 -0.12 5.40 7.67
N ALA A 58 -0.79 5.15 6.54
CA ALA A 58 -1.12 6.21 5.60
C ALA A 58 -2.44 6.02 4.84
N LEU A 59 -3.14 7.14 4.63
CA LEU A 59 -4.22 7.27 3.67
C LEU A 59 -3.62 7.32 2.27
N TRP A 60 -3.84 6.28 1.46
CA TRP A 60 -3.32 6.23 0.10
C TRP A 60 -4.45 6.42 -0.92
N PRO A 61 -4.51 7.56 -1.64
CA PRO A 61 -5.58 7.79 -2.60
C PRO A 61 -5.61 6.74 -3.72
N LEU A 62 -6.82 6.31 -4.08
CA LEU A 62 -7.05 5.29 -5.12
C LEU A 62 -6.38 5.66 -6.45
N HIS A 63 -6.41 6.94 -6.82
CA HIS A 63 -5.78 7.39 -8.05
C HIS A 63 -4.26 7.26 -8.03
N GLN A 64 -3.62 7.41 -6.87
CA GLN A 64 -2.17 7.19 -6.73
C GLN A 64 -1.84 5.70 -6.67
N ALA A 65 -2.68 4.89 -6.03
CA ALA A 65 -2.55 3.45 -6.06
C ALA A 65 -2.69 2.91 -7.49
N ALA A 66 -3.62 3.46 -8.28
CA ALA A 66 -3.78 3.15 -9.69
C ALA A 66 -2.54 3.56 -10.49
N GLU A 67 -2.03 4.77 -10.29
CA GLU A 67 -0.84 5.27 -11.00
C GLU A 67 0.39 4.40 -10.67
N SER A 68 0.55 4.02 -9.40
CA SER A 68 1.60 3.12 -8.97
C SER A 68 1.47 1.71 -9.58
N CYS A 69 0.26 1.14 -9.64
CA CYS A 69 0.06 -0.21 -10.15
C CYS A 69 0.06 -0.30 -11.68
N PHE A 70 -0.54 0.69 -12.36
CA PHE A 70 -0.91 0.61 -13.78
C PHE A 70 -0.36 1.76 -14.64
N GLY A 71 0.30 2.76 -14.04
CA GLY A 71 0.82 3.93 -14.76
C GLY A 71 -0.27 4.91 -15.24
N ARG A 72 -1.48 4.82 -14.69
CA ARG A 72 -2.61 5.71 -15.00
C ARG A 72 -3.44 6.01 -13.74
N LYS A 73 -4.15 7.14 -13.72
CA LYS A 73 -4.89 7.59 -12.54
C LYS A 73 -6.19 6.85 -12.29
N GLU A 74 -6.78 6.23 -13.31
CA GLU A 74 -8.01 5.46 -13.14
C GLU A 74 -7.70 4.02 -12.74
N TRP A 75 -8.40 3.53 -11.71
CA TRP A 75 -8.38 2.11 -11.37
C TRP A 75 -9.13 1.33 -12.45
N PRO A 76 -8.52 0.33 -13.12
CA PRO A 76 -9.18 -0.39 -14.20
C PRO A 76 -10.39 -1.19 -13.69
N GLU A 77 -11.49 -1.19 -14.46
CA GLU A 77 -12.78 -1.77 -14.06
C GLU A 77 -12.75 -3.29 -13.91
N GLU A 78 -11.79 -3.97 -14.57
CA GLU A 78 -11.59 -5.41 -14.46
C GLU A 78 -11.03 -5.85 -13.10
N PHE A 79 -10.55 -4.92 -12.28
CA PHE A 79 -10.01 -5.19 -10.94
C PHE A 79 -10.92 -4.67 -9.83
N THR A 80 -11.12 -5.49 -8.80
CA THR A 80 -11.79 -5.07 -7.58
C THR A 80 -11.05 -3.88 -6.96
N VAL A 81 -11.79 -2.81 -6.64
CA VAL A 81 -11.23 -1.63 -5.96
C VAL A 81 -10.88 -1.99 -4.51
N PRO A 82 -9.60 -1.91 -4.10
CA PRO A 82 -9.21 -2.24 -2.73
C PRO A 82 -9.77 -1.21 -1.74
N GLN A 83 -10.07 -1.66 -0.52
CA GLN A 83 -10.47 -0.77 0.59
C GLN A 83 -9.27 -0.36 1.45
N SER A 84 -8.21 -1.17 1.46
CA SER A 84 -7.00 -0.94 2.24
C SER A 84 -5.80 -1.55 1.52
N TRP A 85 -4.62 -1.14 1.95
CA TRP A 85 -3.35 -1.73 1.56
C TRP A 85 -2.64 -2.25 2.82
N ILE A 86 -1.84 -3.30 2.63
CA ILE A 86 -0.95 -3.84 3.65
C ILE A 86 0.38 -4.18 2.97
N GLU A 87 1.46 -3.77 3.59
CA GLU A 87 2.82 -4.05 3.13
C GLU A 87 3.52 -4.95 4.12
N PHE A 88 4.16 -5.99 3.60
CA PHE A 88 4.97 -6.92 4.35
C PHE A 88 6.42 -6.77 3.90
N GLU A 89 7.32 -6.60 4.86
CA GLU A 89 8.75 -6.77 4.58
C GLU A 89 9.04 -8.27 4.48
N VAL A 90 9.81 -8.66 3.47
CA VAL A 90 10.18 -10.05 3.23
C VAL A 90 11.67 -10.20 3.14
N GLU A 91 12.19 -11.35 3.56
CA GLU A 91 13.65 -11.61 3.52
C GLU A 91 14.22 -11.57 2.09
N ASP A 92 13.46 -12.02 1.09
CA ASP A 92 13.84 -11.97 -0.33
C ASP A 92 12.61 -11.73 -1.23
N ILE A 93 12.54 -10.54 -1.81
CA ILE A 93 11.46 -10.15 -2.72
C ILE A 93 11.46 -10.92 -4.05
N ASN A 94 12.61 -11.36 -4.54
CA ASN A 94 12.70 -12.15 -5.78
C ASN A 94 12.05 -13.51 -5.56
N GLN A 95 12.42 -14.18 -4.47
CA GLN A 95 11.85 -15.46 -4.08
C GLN A 95 10.34 -15.34 -3.82
N ALA A 96 9.91 -14.27 -3.12
CA ALA A 96 8.51 -14.05 -2.84
C ALA A 96 7.67 -13.84 -4.11
N SER A 97 8.16 -13.00 -5.03
CA SER A 97 7.47 -12.70 -6.29
C SER A 97 7.34 -13.95 -7.17
N ALA A 98 8.43 -14.70 -7.33
CA ALA A 98 8.42 -15.97 -8.08
C ALA A 98 7.46 -16.98 -7.47
N HIS A 99 7.38 -17.07 -6.14
CA HIS A 99 6.45 -17.97 -5.48
C HIS A 99 4.99 -17.58 -5.73
N MET A 100 4.65 -16.30 -5.62
CA MET A 100 3.29 -15.80 -5.87
C MET A 100 2.84 -16.14 -7.30
N ILE A 101 3.71 -15.92 -8.30
CA ILE A 101 3.45 -16.32 -9.69
C ILE A 101 3.22 -17.84 -9.80
N SER A 102 4.08 -18.65 -9.16
CA SER A 102 3.95 -20.12 -9.19
C SER A 102 2.62 -20.63 -8.61
N LYS A 103 1.99 -19.85 -7.74
CA LYS A 103 0.69 -20.14 -7.12
C LYS A 103 -0.51 -19.57 -7.91
N GLY A 104 -0.27 -18.93 -9.04
CA GLY A 104 -1.32 -18.37 -9.90
C GLY A 104 -1.89 -17.05 -9.39
N TYR A 105 -1.16 -16.32 -8.55
CA TYR A 105 -1.52 -14.95 -8.21
C TYR A 105 -1.22 -14.04 -9.40
N GLN A 106 -2.18 -13.17 -9.72
CA GLN A 106 -1.98 -12.09 -10.67
C GLN A 106 -1.28 -10.93 -9.95
N LEU A 107 -0.03 -10.68 -10.33
CA LEU A 107 0.71 -9.52 -9.84
C LEU A 107 0.34 -8.29 -10.68
N LEU A 108 -0.01 -7.19 -10.02
CA LEU A 108 -0.19 -5.88 -10.64
C LEU A 108 1.17 -5.23 -10.91
N VAL A 109 2.10 -5.41 -9.97
CA VAL A 109 3.50 -5.01 -10.10
C VAL A 109 4.36 -6.20 -9.72
N ASN A 110 5.30 -6.56 -10.59
CA ASN A 110 6.19 -7.72 -10.39
C ASN A 110 7.62 -7.25 -10.13
N ASN A 111 8.01 -7.26 -8.85
CA ASN A 111 9.37 -6.99 -8.36
C ASN A 111 10.02 -5.76 -9.00
N ARG A 112 9.30 -4.63 -8.94
CA ARG A 112 9.76 -3.36 -9.52
C ARG A 112 10.56 -2.58 -8.47
N LEU A 113 11.70 -2.03 -8.87
CA LEU A 113 12.45 -1.06 -8.07
C LEU A 113 11.81 0.32 -8.22
N GLU A 114 11.32 0.88 -7.11
CA GLU A 114 10.79 2.23 -7.05
C GLU A 114 11.92 3.27 -6.98
N ILE A 115 11.64 4.51 -7.39
CA ILE A 115 12.64 5.59 -7.49
C ILE A 115 13.25 6.00 -6.14
N TRP A 116 12.59 5.65 -5.03
CA TRP A 116 13.08 5.86 -3.65
C TRP A 116 13.88 4.65 -3.11
N GLY A 117 14.19 3.66 -3.94
CA GLY A 117 15.13 2.57 -3.62
C GLY A 117 14.52 1.30 -3.04
N GLN A 118 13.19 1.19 -2.97
CA GLN A 118 12.49 -0.01 -2.49
C GLN A 118 12.03 -0.89 -3.66
N SER A 119 12.26 -2.20 -3.57
CA SER A 119 11.67 -3.17 -4.51
C SER A 119 10.32 -3.67 -4.01
N VAL A 120 9.31 -3.67 -4.89
CA VAL A 120 7.94 -4.00 -4.52
C VAL A 120 7.28 -4.99 -5.48
N THR A 121 6.47 -5.86 -4.91
CA THR A 121 5.50 -6.69 -5.63
C THR A 121 4.12 -6.40 -5.08
N ARG A 122 3.18 -6.05 -5.97
CA ARG A 122 1.81 -5.68 -5.61
C ARG A 122 0.83 -6.64 -6.27
N PHE A 123 -0.18 -7.05 -5.52
CA PHE A 123 -1.26 -7.91 -5.98
C PHE A 123 -2.53 -7.60 -5.18
N LEU A 124 -3.68 -8.03 -5.68
CA LEU A 124 -4.93 -7.99 -4.92
C LEU A 124 -5.13 -9.31 -4.19
N SER A 125 -5.39 -9.23 -2.89
CA SER A 125 -5.84 -10.39 -2.13
C SER A 125 -7.22 -10.83 -2.62
N ARG A 126 -7.49 -12.14 -2.61
CA ARG A 126 -8.77 -12.74 -3.03
C ARG A 126 -9.71 -13.05 -1.87
N CYS A 127 -9.36 -12.63 -0.66
CA CYS A 127 -10.13 -12.86 0.57
C CYS A 127 -10.60 -11.53 1.18
#